data_AF-A0AAW2HUA1-F1
#
_entry.id   AF-A0AAW2HUA1-F1
#
_cell.length_a   1.000
_cell.length_b   1.000
_cell.length_c   1.000
_cell.angle_alpha   90.00
_cell.angle_beta   90.00
_cell.angle_gamma   90.00
#
_symmetry.space_group_name_H-M   'P 1'
#
loop_
_entity.id
_entity.type
_entity.pdbx_description
1 polymer ?
#
loop_
_entity_poly.entity_id
_entity_poly.type
_entity_poly.pdbx_seq_one_letter_code
_entity_poly.pdbx_strand_id
1 'polypeptide(L)'
;MLTSRGKHALHCILLLHVIVFFEIFTGGVRFFGYGQDEINPWLCYGYFGTIILYTLRLLTFLTLPQVLFNFFGLTFYNAFPDKVTLKGSPLLAPFICIRVVTRGDYPDLVKNNVLKNIGTCERAGLENFIVDVVTDKEINVEGVNRRVREIVVPSDYKPKSGALFKARALQYCLEDGVNYLADTDWIVHLDEETLLTENSVRGILNFVLDGKHHFGQGLITYANEDVVNWVTTLADSFRVADDMGKLRLQFSMFHKPLFSWKGSYVVTQVSLHFFYFLM
;
A
#
# COMPACT_ATOMS: atom_id res chain seq x y z
N MET A 1 -6.07 12.63 27.35
CA MET A 1 -6.12 12.22 25.93
C MET A 1 -6.71 10.81 25.84
N LEU A 2 -7.54 10.52 24.82
CA LEU A 2 -8.10 9.17 24.63
C LEU A 2 -7.00 8.14 24.32
N THR A 3 -7.12 6.94 24.90
CA THR A 3 -6.24 5.81 24.59
C THR A 3 -6.46 5.32 23.16
N SER A 4 -5.46 4.67 22.57
CA SER A 4 -5.55 4.07 21.23
C SER A 4 -6.78 3.15 21.08
N ARG A 5 -7.03 2.27 22.05
CA ARG A 5 -8.22 1.41 22.08
C ARG A 5 -9.53 2.21 22.17
N GLY A 6 -9.54 3.31 22.94
CA GLY A 6 -10.70 4.20 23.03
C GLY A 6 -11.02 4.87 21.70
N LYS A 7 -9.99 5.35 20.97
CA LYS A 7 -10.16 5.92 19.63
C LYS A 7 -10.73 4.89 18.64
N HIS A 8 -10.22 3.66 18.68
CA HIS A 8 -10.74 2.57 17.84
C HIS A 8 -12.20 2.21 18.13
N ALA A 9 -12.56 2.12 19.42
CA ALA A 9 -13.93 1.86 19.83
C ALA A 9 -14.88 2.96 19.32
N LEU A 10 -14.51 4.24 19.47
CA LEU A 10 -15.28 5.36 18.93
C LEU A 10 -15.40 5.30 17.40
N HIS A 11 -14.34 4.92 16.69
CA HIS A 11 -14.37 4.73 15.25
C HIS A 11 -15.36 3.62 14.84
N CYS A 12 -15.32 2.47 15.51
CA CYS A 12 -16.25 1.38 15.23
C CYS A 12 -17.71 1.77 15.51
N ILE A 13 -17.94 2.49 16.62
CA ILE A 13 -19.27 3.03 16.96
C ILE A 13 -19.74 3.99 15.88
N LEU A 14 -18.89 4.94 15.45
CA LEU A 14 -19.22 5.89 14.40
C LEU A 14 -19.53 5.17 13.07
N LEU A 15 -18.71 4.21 12.68
CA LEU A 15 -18.92 3.41 11.47
C LEU A 15 -20.29 2.71 11.51
N LEU A 16 -20.64 2.06 12.63
CA LEU A 16 -21.94 1.42 12.80
C LEU A 16 -23.09 2.43 12.69
N HIS A 17 -22.96 3.60 13.32
CA HIS A 17 -23.98 4.65 13.23
C HIS A 17 -24.15 5.15 11.80
N VAL A 18 -23.07 5.36 11.05
CA VAL A 18 -23.11 5.77 9.65
C VAL A 18 -23.81 4.72 8.79
N ILE A 19 -23.50 3.44 8.98
CA ILE A 19 -24.15 2.34 8.25
C ILE A 19 -25.65 2.30 8.56
N VAL A 20 -26.04 2.30 9.84
CA VAL A 20 -27.45 2.27 10.25
C VAL A 20 -28.20 3.50 9.71
N PHE A 21 -27.61 4.68 9.82
CA PHE A 21 -28.18 5.91 9.28
C PHE A 21 -28.39 5.80 7.76
N PHE A 22 -27.38 5.34 7.02
CA PHE A 22 -27.46 5.19 5.57
C PHE A 22 -28.54 4.18 5.16
N GLU A 23 -28.62 3.03 5.83
CA GLU A 23 -29.65 2.00 5.59
C GLU A 23 -31.07 2.51 5.86
N ILE A 24 -31.27 3.36 6.87
CA ILE A 24 -32.56 4.01 7.15
C ILE A 24 -32.93 5.00 6.04
N PHE A 25 -32.02 5.90 5.69
CA PHE A 25 -32.30 7.00 4.76
C PHE A 25 -32.43 6.54 3.30
N THR A 26 -31.73 5.47 2.91
CA THR A 26 -31.86 4.88 1.57
C THR A 26 -33.03 3.90 1.45
N GLY A 27 -33.74 3.63 2.55
CA GLY A 27 -34.86 2.69 2.59
C GLY A 27 -34.43 1.22 2.52
N GLY A 28 -33.15 0.92 2.79
CA GLY A 28 -32.64 -0.44 2.97
C GLY A 28 -33.29 -1.14 4.17
N VAL A 29 -33.49 -0.40 5.27
CA VAL A 29 -34.32 -0.83 6.41
C VAL A 29 -35.67 -0.11 6.37
N ARG A 30 -36.72 -0.87 6.05
CA ARG A 30 -38.08 -0.35 5.87
C ARG A 30 -38.80 -0.26 7.23
N PHE A 31 -38.76 0.90 7.87
CA PHE A 31 -39.52 1.16 9.09
C PHE A 31 -41.01 1.47 8.82
N PHE A 32 -41.30 2.04 7.66
CA PHE A 32 -42.65 2.42 7.26
C PHE A 32 -43.03 1.65 6.01
N GLY A 33 -44.11 0.88 6.07
CA GLY A 33 -44.65 0.07 4.98
C GLY A 33 -45.25 0.92 3.86
N TYR A 34 -44.44 1.81 3.27
CA TYR A 34 -44.83 2.54 2.09
C TYR A 34 -44.93 1.55 0.93
N GLY A 35 -46.17 1.36 0.46
CA GLY A 35 -46.48 0.46 -0.66
C GLY A 35 -45.70 0.89 -1.89
N GLN A 36 -44.87 -0.02 -2.39
CA GLN A 36 -44.33 0.09 -3.74
C GLN A 36 -45.18 -0.79 -4.65
N ASP A 37 -45.55 -0.25 -5.80
CA ASP A 37 -46.07 -1.06 -6.89
C ASP A 37 -45.01 -2.10 -7.27
N GLU A 38 -45.31 -3.38 -7.08
CA GLU A 38 -44.42 -4.47 -7.48
C GLU A 38 -44.38 -4.55 -9.01
N ILE A 39 -43.43 -3.84 -9.62
CA ILE A 39 -43.17 -3.95 -11.06
C ILE A 39 -42.66 -5.36 -11.34
N ASN A 40 -43.41 -6.16 -12.10
CA ASN A 40 -42.93 -7.42 -12.63
C ASN A 40 -41.97 -7.16 -13.80
N PRO A 41 -40.64 -7.39 -13.64
CA PRO A 41 -39.65 -7.00 -14.64
C PRO A 41 -39.81 -7.79 -15.95
N TRP A 42 -40.20 -9.05 -15.86
CA TRP A 42 -40.39 -9.93 -17.02
C TRP A 42 -41.53 -9.44 -17.92
N LEU A 43 -42.60 -8.91 -17.33
CA LEU A 43 -43.72 -8.32 -18.07
C LEU A 43 -43.38 -6.93 -18.60
N CYS A 44 -42.70 -6.11 -17.80
CA CYS A 44 -42.41 -4.72 -18.15
C CYS A 44 -41.28 -4.56 -19.18
N TYR A 45 -40.21 -5.37 -19.06
CA TYR A 45 -38.98 -5.22 -19.83
C TYR A 45 -38.68 -6.42 -20.75
N GLY A 46 -39.52 -7.46 -20.72
CA GLY A 46 -39.30 -8.70 -21.45
C GLY A 46 -38.08 -9.49 -20.94
N TYR A 47 -37.86 -10.67 -21.52
CA TYR A 47 -36.75 -11.56 -21.13
C TYR A 47 -35.38 -10.92 -21.32
N PHE A 48 -35.12 -10.32 -22.49
CA PHE A 48 -33.82 -9.74 -22.82
C PHE A 48 -33.46 -8.57 -21.90
N GLY A 49 -34.38 -7.61 -21.73
CA GLY A 49 -34.18 -6.46 -20.85
C GLY A 49 -33.99 -6.88 -19.38
N THR A 50 -34.80 -7.82 -18.90
CA THR A 50 -34.70 -8.33 -17.52
C THR A 50 -33.36 -9.02 -17.25
N ILE A 51 -32.88 -9.86 -18.18
CA ILE A 51 -31.59 -10.55 -18.05
C ILE A 51 -30.43 -9.53 -17.99
N ILE A 52 -30.45 -8.51 -18.85
CA ILE A 52 -29.43 -7.45 -18.84
C ILE A 52 -29.45 -6.70 -17.50
N LEU A 53 -30.63 -6.25 -17.04
CA LEU A 53 -30.77 -5.49 -15.80
C LEU A 53 -30.32 -6.31 -14.57
N TYR A 54 -30.66 -7.59 -14.50
CA TYR A 54 -30.20 -8.47 -13.43
C TYR A 54 -28.70 -8.75 -13.51
N THR A 55 -28.14 -8.89 -14.72
CA THR A 55 -26.70 -9.03 -14.89
C THR A 55 -25.97 -7.78 -14.40
N LEU A 56 -26.41 -6.59 -14.81
CA LEU A 56 -25.85 -5.31 -14.34
C LEU A 56 -25.96 -5.18 -12.81
N ARG A 57 -27.07 -5.60 -12.22
CA ARG A 57 -27.23 -5.64 -10.76
C ARG A 57 -26.25 -6.59 -10.10
N LEU A 58 -26.08 -7.80 -10.63
CA LEU A 58 -25.14 -8.79 -10.10
C LEU A 58 -23.68 -8.34 -10.24
N LEU A 59 -23.33 -7.61 -11.30
CA LEU A 59 -21.98 -7.05 -11.46
C LEU A 59 -21.60 -6.11 -10.32
N THR A 60 -22.55 -5.39 -9.72
CA THR A 60 -22.26 -4.53 -8.56
C THR A 60 -21.76 -5.33 -7.35
N PHE A 61 -22.18 -6.60 -7.21
CA PHE A 61 -21.73 -7.50 -6.14
C PHE A 61 -20.29 -8.01 -6.30
N LEU A 62 -19.65 -7.82 -7.46
CA LEU A 62 -18.23 -8.16 -7.64
C LEU A 62 -17.31 -7.39 -6.66
N THR A 63 -17.76 -6.21 -6.21
CA THR A 63 -17.03 -5.39 -5.24
C THR A 63 -17.26 -5.83 -3.80
N LEU A 64 -18.30 -6.62 -3.52
CA LEU A 64 -18.71 -7.00 -2.17
C LEU A 64 -17.58 -7.67 -1.37
N PRO A 65 -16.81 -8.63 -1.90
CA PRO A 65 -15.71 -9.24 -1.15
C PRO A 65 -14.67 -8.20 -0.68
N GLN A 66 -14.34 -7.22 -1.53
CA GLN A 66 -13.38 -6.18 -1.19
C GLN A 66 -13.93 -5.25 -0.10
N VAL A 67 -15.20 -4.88 -0.19
CA VAL A 67 -15.89 -4.04 0.80
C VAL A 67 -15.96 -4.76 2.15
N LEU A 68 -16.28 -6.07 2.16
CA LEU A 68 -16.28 -6.88 3.37
C LEU A 68 -14.89 -6.95 4.00
N PHE A 69 -13.85 -7.15 3.20
CA PHE A 69 -12.47 -7.15 3.71
C PHE A 69 -12.09 -5.80 4.31
N ASN A 70 -12.52 -4.70 3.68
CA ASN A 70 -12.28 -3.37 4.22
C ASN A 70 -13.01 -3.16 5.54
N PHE A 71 -14.29 -3.51 5.60
CA PHE A 71 -15.13 -3.41 6.79
C PHE A 71 -14.57 -4.23 7.96
N PHE A 72 -14.27 -5.52 7.74
CA PHE A 72 -13.69 -6.38 8.78
C PHE A 72 -12.29 -5.91 9.18
N GLY A 73 -11.50 -5.40 8.25
CA GLY A 73 -10.19 -4.82 8.56
C GLY A 73 -10.28 -3.62 9.49
N LEU A 74 -11.15 -2.66 9.17
CA LEU A 74 -11.36 -1.44 9.96
C LEU A 74 -12.04 -1.69 11.31
N THR A 75 -12.72 -2.82 11.49
CA THR A 75 -13.37 -3.19 12.75
C THR A 75 -12.49 -4.07 13.64
N PHE A 76 -11.84 -5.10 13.06
CA PHE A 76 -11.02 -6.04 13.82
C PHE A 76 -9.65 -5.52 14.17
N TYR A 77 -9.05 -4.67 13.33
CA TYR A 77 -7.72 -4.13 13.57
C TYR A 77 -7.76 -2.65 13.93
N ASN A 78 -7.01 -2.31 14.97
CA ASN A 78 -6.98 -0.95 15.51
C ASN A 78 -6.39 0.06 14.52
N ALA A 79 -7.23 0.95 13.99
CA ALA A 79 -6.84 1.99 13.03
C ALA A 79 -6.00 3.14 13.63
N PHE A 80 -5.86 3.19 14.96
CA PHE A 80 -5.16 4.25 15.68
C PHE A 80 -3.98 3.70 16.49
N PRO A 81 -3.00 3.02 15.88
CA PRO A 81 -1.91 2.39 16.60
C PRO A 81 -1.08 3.42 17.40
N ASP A 82 -0.63 3.01 18.59
CA ASP A 82 0.36 3.77 19.35
C ASP A 82 1.74 3.74 18.68
N LYS A 83 2.69 4.51 19.23
CA LYS A 83 4.08 4.54 18.75
C LYS A 83 4.66 3.12 18.69
N VAL A 84 5.30 2.78 17.58
CA VAL A 84 5.88 1.45 17.38
C VAL A 84 7.10 1.29 18.28
N THR A 85 7.09 0.26 19.13
CA THR A 85 8.24 -0.15 19.94
C THR A 85 9.01 -1.25 19.22
N LEU A 86 10.35 -1.14 19.21
CA LEU A 86 11.21 -2.19 18.67
C LEU A 86 11.12 -3.45 19.53
N LYS A 87 10.97 -4.61 18.88
CA LYS A 87 10.88 -5.93 19.52
C LYS A 87 12.23 -6.65 19.62
N GLY A 88 13.24 -6.15 18.92
CA GLY A 88 14.60 -6.70 18.91
C GLY A 88 15.63 -5.61 18.66
N SER A 89 16.91 -5.98 18.75
CA SER A 89 18.02 -5.07 18.48
C SER A 89 18.11 -4.78 16.98
N PRO A 90 18.09 -3.51 16.54
CA PRO A 90 18.31 -3.15 15.14
C PRO A 90 19.65 -3.65 14.57
N LEU A 91 20.65 -3.87 15.42
CA LEU A 91 21.96 -4.42 15.02
C LEU A 91 21.87 -5.85 14.48
N LEU A 92 20.82 -6.59 14.86
CA LEU A 92 20.57 -7.95 14.40
C LEU A 92 19.73 -7.98 13.11
N ALA A 93 19.33 -6.81 12.60
CA ALA A 93 18.54 -6.75 11.38
C ALA A 93 19.38 -7.25 10.19
N PRO A 94 18.80 -8.09 9.31
CA PRO A 94 19.37 -8.41 8.01
C PRO A 94 19.64 -7.15 7.20
N PHE A 95 20.39 -7.31 6.12
CA PHE A 95 20.60 -6.23 5.19
C PHE A 95 19.29 -5.81 4.52
N ILE A 96 19.01 -4.50 4.51
CA ILE A 96 17.83 -3.92 3.89
C ILE A 96 18.24 -2.96 2.78
N CYS A 97 17.80 -3.24 1.56
CA CYS A 97 17.86 -2.33 0.42
C CYS A 97 16.56 -1.53 0.33
N ILE A 98 16.62 -0.23 0.53
CA ILE A 98 15.49 0.67 0.26
C ILE A 98 15.55 1.06 -1.22
N ARG A 99 14.59 0.60 -2.02
CA ARG A 99 14.57 0.82 -3.46
C ARG A 99 13.54 1.87 -3.83
N VAL A 100 14.02 3.00 -4.32
CA VAL A 100 13.22 4.11 -4.85
C VAL A 100 13.26 4.05 -6.36
N VAL A 101 12.09 4.08 -7.02
CA VAL A 101 12.01 4.08 -8.50
C VAL A 101 11.48 5.42 -8.98
N THR A 102 12.15 6.01 -9.97
CA THR A 102 11.81 7.30 -10.55
C THR A 102 12.01 7.28 -12.07
N ARG A 103 11.31 8.18 -12.79
CA ARG A 103 11.63 8.49 -14.20
C ARG A 103 12.84 9.44 -14.34
N GLY A 104 13.23 10.08 -13.24
CA GLY A 104 14.29 11.09 -13.22
C GLY A 104 13.82 12.49 -13.67
N ASP A 105 12.52 12.75 -13.71
CA ASP A 105 11.98 14.04 -14.13
C ASP A 105 12.14 15.15 -13.07
N TYR A 106 12.27 14.75 -11.79
CA TYR A 106 12.38 15.67 -10.65
C TYR A 106 13.60 15.32 -9.77
N PRO A 107 14.84 15.51 -10.26
CA PRO A 107 16.07 15.06 -9.58
C PRO A 107 16.23 15.64 -8.17
N ASP A 108 15.91 16.92 -7.98
CA ASP A 108 16.06 17.59 -6.69
C ASP A 108 15.07 17.06 -5.65
N LEU A 109 13.85 16.74 -6.07
CA LEU A 109 12.85 16.11 -5.20
C LEU A 109 13.35 14.76 -4.70
N VAL A 110 13.84 13.92 -5.62
CA VAL A 110 14.38 12.59 -5.31
C VAL A 110 15.56 12.70 -4.35
N LYS A 111 16.53 13.58 -4.63
CA LYS A 111 17.70 13.83 -3.76
C LYS A 111 17.29 14.24 -2.35
N ASN A 112 16.40 15.22 -2.24
CA ASN A 112 15.93 15.73 -0.96
C ASN A 112 15.17 14.66 -0.17
N ASN A 113 14.30 13.89 -0.82
CA ASN A 113 13.51 12.84 -0.18
C ASN A 113 14.39 11.66 0.28
N VAL A 114 15.32 11.22 -0.56
CA VAL A 114 16.30 10.17 -0.23
C VAL A 114 17.13 10.58 0.99
N LEU A 115 17.65 11.81 1.02
CA LEU A 115 18.40 12.33 2.17
C LEU A 115 17.56 12.38 3.45
N LYS A 116 16.32 12.88 3.37
CA LYS A 116 15.38 12.89 4.49
C LYS A 116 15.13 11.48 5.01
N ASN A 117 14.90 10.52 4.11
CA ASN A 117 14.65 9.12 4.44
C ASN A 117 15.86 8.44 5.09
N ILE A 118 17.07 8.67 4.58
CA ILE A 118 18.31 8.18 5.20
C ILE A 118 18.42 8.69 6.64
N GLY A 119 18.21 10.00 6.85
CA GLY A 119 18.23 10.56 8.20
C GLY A 119 17.15 9.97 9.11
N THR A 120 15.96 9.67 8.58
CA THR A 120 14.90 8.98 9.34
C THR A 120 15.29 7.54 9.70
N CYS A 121 15.91 6.81 8.78
CA CYS A 121 16.42 5.46 9.03
C CYS A 121 17.47 5.47 10.15
N GLU A 122 18.43 6.38 10.09
CA GLU A 122 19.49 6.52 11.10
C GLU A 122 18.91 6.89 12.48
N ARG A 123 17.97 7.85 12.55
CA ARG A 123 17.28 8.20 13.81
C ARG A 123 16.45 7.06 14.38
N ALA A 124 15.90 6.20 13.52
CA ALA A 124 15.15 5.03 13.94
C ALA A 124 16.05 3.85 14.37
N GLY A 125 17.36 3.95 14.17
CA GLY A 125 18.36 2.92 14.52
C GLY A 125 18.61 1.89 13.42
N LEU A 126 18.17 2.11 12.18
CA LEU A 126 18.49 1.23 11.06
C LEU A 126 19.94 1.46 10.61
N GLU A 127 20.81 0.46 10.78
CA GLU A 127 22.24 0.59 10.48
C GLU A 127 22.67 -0.14 9.20
N ASN A 128 22.16 -1.36 9.01
CA ASN A 128 22.54 -2.26 7.94
C ASN A 128 21.66 -2.09 6.70
N PHE A 129 21.79 -0.92 6.04
CA PHE A 129 20.97 -0.58 4.88
C PHE A 129 21.69 0.27 3.84
N ILE A 130 21.15 0.21 2.62
CA ILE A 130 21.49 1.06 1.47
C ILE A 130 20.20 1.57 0.83
N VAL A 131 20.30 2.64 0.06
CA VAL A 131 19.23 3.18 -0.77
C VAL A 131 19.61 3.05 -2.25
N ASP A 132 18.93 2.17 -2.98
CA ASP A 132 19.01 2.10 -4.44
C ASP A 132 18.03 3.10 -5.04
N VAL A 133 18.52 4.02 -5.86
CA VAL A 133 17.70 4.91 -6.67
C VAL A 133 17.74 4.43 -8.11
N VAL A 134 16.65 3.82 -8.56
CA VAL A 134 16.49 3.24 -9.88
C VAL A 134 15.81 4.26 -10.78
N THR A 135 16.49 4.68 -11.85
CA THR A 135 16.05 5.82 -12.65
C THR A 135 16.14 5.55 -14.15
N ASP A 136 15.17 6.05 -14.93
CA ASP A 136 15.24 6.03 -16.39
C ASP A 136 16.23 7.07 -16.95
N LYS A 137 16.54 8.12 -16.18
CA LYS A 137 17.48 9.20 -16.54
C LYS A 137 18.48 9.40 -15.41
N GLU A 138 19.74 9.59 -15.75
CA GLU A 138 20.75 9.94 -14.76
C GLU A 138 20.37 11.23 -14.02
N ILE A 139 20.34 11.14 -12.69
CA ILE A 139 20.03 12.24 -11.78
C ILE A 139 21.22 12.60 -10.88
N ASN A 140 22.33 11.86 -10.96
CA ASN A 140 23.58 12.13 -10.25
C ASN A 140 23.36 12.19 -8.74
N VAL A 141 22.82 11.11 -8.17
CA VAL A 141 22.67 10.95 -6.71
C VAL A 141 23.90 10.33 -6.06
N GLU A 142 24.82 9.79 -6.85
CA GLU A 142 26.11 9.30 -6.36
C GLU A 142 26.92 10.42 -5.69
N GLY A 143 27.49 10.13 -4.52
CA GLY A 143 28.23 11.11 -3.72
C GLY A 143 27.39 12.00 -2.79
N VAL A 144 26.06 12.02 -2.95
CA VAL A 144 25.15 12.73 -2.02
C VAL A 144 25.21 12.13 -0.61
N ASN A 145 25.30 10.79 -0.53
CA ASN A 145 25.52 10.06 0.71
C ASN A 145 26.15 8.69 0.38
N ARG A 146 27.05 8.18 1.24
CA ARG A 146 27.69 6.86 1.09
C ARG A 146 26.71 5.67 1.05
N ARG A 147 25.48 5.87 1.51
CA ARG A 147 24.41 4.86 1.54
C ARG A 147 23.52 4.91 0.29
N VAL A 148 23.85 5.72 -0.71
CA VAL A 148 23.06 5.84 -1.94
C VAL A 148 23.80 5.21 -3.10
N ARG A 149 23.08 4.40 -3.86
CA ARG A 149 23.53 3.84 -5.14
C ARG A 149 22.54 4.26 -6.22
N GLU A 150 23.05 4.74 -7.34
CA GLU A 150 22.24 5.02 -8.53
C GLU A 150 22.24 3.81 -9.47
N ILE A 151 21.07 3.47 -10.02
CA ILE A 151 20.91 2.43 -11.03
C ILE A 151 20.17 3.06 -12.21
N VAL A 152 20.92 3.44 -13.24
CA VAL A 152 20.35 4.00 -14.46
C VAL A 152 19.92 2.86 -15.38
N VAL A 153 18.64 2.83 -15.74
CA VAL A 153 18.08 1.81 -16.63
C VAL A 153 18.40 2.22 -18.07
N PRO A 154 19.19 1.42 -18.83
CA PRO A 154 19.55 1.74 -20.22
C PRO A 154 18.30 1.94 -21.06
N SER A 155 18.23 2.98 -21.90
CA SER A 155 17.01 3.29 -22.67
C SER A 155 16.60 2.19 -23.65
N ASP A 156 17.55 1.36 -24.09
CA ASP A 156 17.39 0.22 -24.97
C ASP A 156 17.05 -1.09 -24.25
N TYR A 157 17.14 -1.13 -22.91
CA TYR A 157 16.77 -2.31 -22.13
C TYR A 157 15.29 -2.65 -22.31
N LYS A 158 15.02 -3.91 -22.69
CA LYS A 158 13.68 -4.46 -22.87
C LYS A 158 13.55 -5.76 -22.07
N PRO A 159 12.69 -5.80 -21.04
CA PRO A 159 12.50 -6.99 -20.26
C PRO A 159 11.79 -8.06 -21.09
N LYS A 160 12.12 -9.34 -20.86
CA LYS A 160 11.49 -10.48 -21.55
C LYS A 160 9.98 -10.54 -21.39
N SER A 161 9.46 -10.05 -20.26
CA SER A 161 8.02 -9.98 -19.96
C SER A 161 7.28 -8.90 -20.76
N GLY A 162 8.00 -7.98 -21.42
CA GLY A 162 7.40 -6.80 -22.03
C GLY A 162 6.91 -5.75 -21.02
N ALA A 163 7.31 -5.87 -19.74
CA ALA A 163 7.00 -4.88 -18.71
C ALA A 163 7.46 -3.47 -19.11
N LEU A 164 6.67 -2.46 -18.72
CA LEU A 164 6.91 -1.05 -19.03
C LEU A 164 7.04 -0.23 -17.74
N PHE A 165 7.54 1.00 -17.87
CA PHE A 165 7.60 2.00 -16.79
C PHE A 165 8.28 1.47 -15.51
N LYS A 166 7.65 1.63 -14.34
CA LYS A 166 8.18 1.19 -13.04
C LYS A 166 8.52 -0.29 -13.02
N ALA A 167 7.69 -1.15 -13.63
CA ALA A 167 7.91 -2.58 -13.66
C ALA A 167 9.16 -2.95 -14.49
N ARG A 168 9.42 -2.23 -15.59
CA ARG A 168 10.65 -2.37 -16.39
C ARG A 168 11.90 -2.05 -15.58
N ALA A 169 11.88 -0.93 -14.84
CA ALA A 169 13.01 -0.53 -14.02
C ALA A 169 13.30 -1.55 -12.90
N LEU A 170 12.25 -2.10 -12.29
CA LEU A 170 12.37 -3.13 -11.26
C LEU A 170 12.86 -4.46 -11.82
N GLN A 171 12.43 -4.85 -13.02
CA GLN A 171 12.97 -6.02 -13.71
C GLN A 171 14.47 -5.86 -14.02
N TYR A 172 14.91 -4.68 -14.45
CA TYR A 172 16.32 -4.41 -14.71
C TYR A 172 17.21 -4.63 -13.48
N CYS A 173 16.70 -4.31 -12.29
CA CYS A 173 17.41 -4.53 -11.03
C CYS A 173 17.65 -6.01 -10.70
N LEU A 174 17.03 -6.93 -11.43
CA LEU A 174 17.16 -8.38 -11.26
C LEU A 174 18.05 -9.02 -12.30
N GLU A 175 18.52 -8.26 -13.30
CA GLU A 175 19.42 -8.78 -14.32
C GLU A 175 20.79 -9.11 -13.74
N ASP A 176 21.43 -10.12 -14.33
CA ASP A 176 22.77 -10.54 -13.97
C ASP A 176 23.76 -9.38 -14.14
N GLY A 177 24.55 -9.12 -13.10
CA GLY A 177 25.51 -7.99 -13.06
C GLY A 177 24.92 -6.67 -12.56
N VAL A 178 23.59 -6.55 -12.46
CA VAL A 178 22.93 -5.40 -11.80
C VAL A 178 22.56 -5.75 -10.36
N ASN A 179 21.94 -6.91 -10.17
CA ASN A 179 21.58 -7.42 -8.86
C ASN A 179 22.81 -7.84 -8.06
N TYR A 180 22.89 -7.38 -6.82
CA TYR A 180 23.97 -7.65 -5.87
C TYR A 180 23.44 -8.16 -4.53
N LEU A 181 22.12 -8.23 -4.39
CA LEU A 181 21.46 -8.63 -3.16
C LEU A 181 21.43 -10.16 -3.07
N ALA A 182 21.72 -10.69 -1.89
CA ALA A 182 21.57 -12.10 -1.61
C ALA A 182 20.10 -12.46 -1.40
N ASP A 183 19.75 -13.73 -1.62
CA ASP A 183 18.37 -14.24 -1.44
C ASP A 183 17.79 -13.97 -0.05
N THR A 184 18.64 -13.87 0.97
CA THR A 184 18.26 -13.59 2.36
C THR A 184 18.01 -12.11 2.66
N ASP A 185 18.45 -11.22 1.78
CA ASP A 185 18.33 -9.77 1.96
C ASP A 185 16.90 -9.30 1.72
N TRP A 186 16.61 -8.08 2.17
CA TRP A 186 15.27 -7.52 2.12
C TRP A 186 15.23 -6.27 1.27
N ILE A 187 14.17 -6.11 0.49
CA ILE A 187 13.91 -4.91 -0.30
C ILE A 187 12.68 -4.20 0.23
N VAL A 188 12.81 -2.90 0.48
CA VAL A 188 11.70 -1.98 0.78
C VAL A 188 11.45 -1.11 -0.44
N HIS A 189 10.33 -1.31 -1.13
CA HIS A 189 9.96 -0.54 -2.30
C HIS A 189 9.23 0.73 -1.91
N LEU A 190 9.75 1.88 -2.36
CA LEU A 190 9.16 3.20 -2.15
C LEU A 190 8.92 3.90 -3.50
N ASP A 191 7.89 4.74 -3.55
CA ASP A 191 7.75 5.73 -4.63
C ASP A 191 8.67 6.94 -4.35
N GLU A 192 9.00 7.71 -5.38
CA GLU A 192 9.96 8.83 -5.30
C GLU A 192 9.54 9.96 -4.35
N GLU A 193 8.24 10.14 -4.16
CA GLU A 193 7.62 11.10 -3.27
C GLU A 193 7.43 10.57 -1.83
N THR A 194 7.71 9.29 -1.58
CA THR A 194 7.39 8.66 -0.29
C THR A 194 8.40 9.04 0.78
N LEU A 195 7.92 9.62 1.88
CA LEU A 195 8.70 9.90 3.08
C LEU A 195 8.44 8.87 4.17
N LEU A 196 9.52 8.32 4.72
CA LEU A 196 9.49 7.41 5.86
C LEU A 196 9.30 8.20 7.17
N THR A 197 8.63 7.56 8.12
CA THR A 197 8.57 7.98 9.51
C THR A 197 9.42 7.05 10.37
N GLU A 198 9.80 7.46 11.58
CA GLU A 198 10.49 6.53 12.49
C GLU A 198 9.63 5.31 12.82
N ASN A 199 8.31 5.47 12.89
CA ASN A 199 7.39 4.36 13.16
C ASN A 199 7.34 3.38 11.98
N SER A 200 7.40 3.86 10.74
CA SER A 200 7.46 2.97 9.57
C SER A 200 8.77 2.19 9.57
N VAL A 201 9.91 2.82 9.85
CA VAL A 201 11.22 2.13 9.94
C VAL A 201 11.24 1.11 11.08
N ARG A 202 10.73 1.46 12.27
CA ARG A 202 10.60 0.50 13.39
C ARG A 202 9.65 -0.66 13.03
N GLY A 203 8.61 -0.39 12.26
CA GLY A 203 7.70 -1.41 11.72
C GLY A 203 8.40 -2.37 10.76
N ILE A 204 9.19 -1.84 9.82
CA ILE A 204 10.03 -2.63 8.90
C ILE A 204 11.01 -3.50 9.70
N LEU A 205 11.74 -2.92 10.66
CA LEU A 205 12.67 -3.65 11.51
C LEU A 205 11.98 -4.80 12.26
N ASN A 206 10.84 -4.54 12.89
CA ASN A 206 10.07 -5.57 13.57
C ASN A 206 9.59 -6.68 12.64
N PHE A 207 9.17 -6.33 11.41
CA PHE A 207 8.70 -7.30 10.43
C PHE A 207 9.83 -8.21 9.93
N VAL A 208 10.97 -7.60 9.59
CA VAL A 208 12.14 -8.31 9.08
C VAL A 208 12.80 -9.17 10.17
N LEU A 209 12.89 -8.67 11.41
CA LEU A 209 13.42 -9.43 12.55
C LEU A 209 12.52 -10.61 12.96
N ASP A 210 11.19 -10.46 12.82
CA ASP A 210 10.25 -11.56 13.05
C ASP A 210 10.45 -12.67 12.02
N GLY A 211 10.70 -12.30 10.75
CA GLY A 211 11.10 -13.23 9.68
C GLY A 211 10.07 -14.30 9.32
N LYS A 212 8.91 -14.35 9.99
CA LYS A 212 7.88 -15.37 9.82
C LYS A 212 7.20 -15.31 8.44
N HIS A 213 7.12 -14.10 7.88
CA HIS A 213 6.52 -13.84 6.58
C HIS A 213 7.48 -13.02 5.74
N HIS A 214 7.64 -13.38 4.48
CA HIS A 214 8.64 -12.79 3.59
C HIS A 214 8.08 -11.67 2.70
N PHE A 215 6.82 -11.30 2.90
CA PHE A 215 6.13 -10.26 2.15
C PHE A 215 5.15 -9.51 3.05
N GLY A 216 5.24 -8.18 3.02
CA GLY A 216 4.37 -7.30 3.79
C GLY A 216 4.19 -5.97 3.08
N GLN A 217 3.12 -5.28 3.43
CA GLN A 217 2.83 -3.93 2.96
C GLN A 217 2.57 -3.01 4.14
N GLY A 218 3.11 -1.80 4.07
CA GLY A 218 2.86 -0.77 5.06
C GLY A 218 1.73 0.20 4.67
N LEU A 219 1.31 1.00 5.65
CA LEU A 219 0.31 2.05 5.49
C LEU A 219 0.93 3.30 4.87
N ILE A 220 0.35 3.79 3.77
CA ILE A 220 0.69 5.09 3.19
C ILE A 220 -0.38 6.11 3.59
N THR A 221 0.07 7.26 4.06
CA THR A 221 -0.79 8.41 4.38
C THR A 221 -0.42 9.57 3.49
N TYR A 222 -1.43 10.32 3.04
CA TYR A 222 -1.27 11.49 2.19
C TYR A 222 -1.50 12.78 3.00
N ALA A 223 -1.07 13.92 2.44
CA ALA A 223 -1.27 15.24 3.04
C ALA A 223 -0.64 15.44 4.44
N ASN A 224 0.58 14.92 4.64
CA ASN A 224 1.37 15.20 5.83
C ASN A 224 2.14 16.54 5.74
N GLU A 225 2.19 17.14 4.55
CA GLU A 225 2.72 18.49 4.30
C GLU A 225 1.56 19.44 3.94
N ASP A 226 1.85 20.58 3.31
CA ASP A 226 0.84 21.58 2.97
C ASP A 226 -0.20 21.05 1.97
N VAL A 227 -1.48 21.19 2.33
CA VAL A 227 -2.60 20.75 1.49
C VAL A 227 -2.81 21.74 0.36
N VAL A 228 -2.34 21.38 -0.85
CA VAL A 228 -2.51 22.20 -2.05
C VAL A 228 -3.94 22.16 -2.57
N ASN A 229 -4.58 20.99 -2.54
CA ASN A 229 -5.96 20.81 -3.01
C ASN A 229 -6.75 19.85 -2.11
N TRP A 230 -7.77 20.37 -1.44
CA TRP A 230 -8.58 19.64 -0.48
C TRP A 230 -9.43 18.52 -1.11
N VAL A 231 -9.93 18.71 -2.33
CA VAL A 231 -10.79 17.71 -2.99
C VAL A 231 -9.98 16.47 -3.36
N THR A 232 -8.82 16.67 -3.98
CA THR A 232 -7.90 15.57 -4.34
C THR A 232 -7.34 14.88 -3.09
N THR A 233 -6.98 15.67 -2.06
CA THR A 233 -6.52 15.12 -0.77
C THR A 233 -7.59 14.28 -0.09
N LEU A 234 -8.85 14.73 -0.11
CA LEU A 234 -9.97 13.96 0.41
C LEU A 234 -10.20 12.68 -0.42
N ALA A 235 -10.06 12.75 -1.74
CA ALA A 235 -10.15 11.56 -2.59
C ALA A 235 -9.07 10.51 -2.26
N ASP A 236 -7.85 10.94 -1.95
CA ASP A 236 -6.76 10.05 -1.54
C ASP A 236 -7.02 9.35 -0.19
N SER A 237 -7.93 9.86 0.65
CA SER A 237 -8.30 9.20 1.91
C SER A 237 -8.88 7.80 1.70
N PHE A 238 -9.50 7.53 0.54
CA PHE A 238 -9.98 6.20 0.18
C PHE A 238 -8.83 5.19 0.14
N ARG A 239 -7.67 5.60 -0.40
CA ARG A 239 -6.47 4.75 -0.47
C ARG A 239 -5.93 4.45 0.93
N VAL A 240 -6.05 5.38 1.87
CA VAL A 240 -5.65 5.19 3.27
C VAL A 240 -6.59 4.19 3.97
N ALA A 241 -7.90 4.33 3.75
CA ALA A 241 -8.89 3.41 4.28
C ALA A 241 -8.65 1.98 3.77
N ASP A 242 -8.38 1.82 2.47
CA ASP A 242 -8.05 0.53 1.85
C ASP A 242 -6.80 -0.13 2.48
N ASP A 243 -5.77 0.64 2.80
CA ASP A 243 -4.57 0.14 3.48
C ASP A 243 -4.91 -0.31 4.91
N MET A 244 -5.64 0.52 5.66
CA MET A 244 -5.99 0.27 7.05
C MET A 244 -6.98 -0.90 7.23
N GLY A 245 -7.86 -1.12 6.26
CA GLY A 245 -8.89 -2.15 6.27
C GLY A 245 -8.51 -3.36 5.42
N LYS A 246 -8.78 -3.27 4.11
CA LYS A 246 -8.70 -4.40 3.16
C LYS A 246 -7.32 -5.05 3.16
N LEU A 247 -6.28 -4.25 2.96
CA LEU A 247 -4.91 -4.76 2.86
C LEU A 247 -4.40 -5.27 4.21
N ARG A 248 -4.71 -4.54 5.29
CA ARG A 248 -4.36 -4.99 6.63
C ARG A 248 -4.99 -6.32 6.99
N LEU A 249 -6.28 -6.53 6.70
CA LEU A 249 -6.95 -7.80 6.97
C LEU A 249 -6.32 -8.93 6.17
N GLN A 250 -6.12 -8.76 4.86
CA GLN A 250 -5.59 -9.85 4.04
C GLN A 250 -4.16 -10.25 4.46
N PHE A 251 -3.29 -9.28 4.78
CA PHE A 251 -1.92 -9.59 5.19
C PHE A 251 -1.81 -10.06 6.64
N SER A 252 -2.68 -9.60 7.53
CA SER A 252 -2.67 -10.04 8.93
C SER A 252 -3.31 -11.42 9.12
N MET A 253 -4.36 -11.74 8.37
CA MET A 253 -5.12 -12.99 8.52
C MET A 253 -4.70 -14.09 7.53
N PHE A 254 -4.47 -13.74 6.27
CA PHE A 254 -4.20 -14.71 5.21
C PHE A 254 -2.74 -14.72 4.75
N HIS A 255 -1.98 -13.67 5.09
CA HIS A 255 -0.58 -13.49 4.71
C HIS A 255 -0.35 -13.52 3.19
N LYS A 256 -1.37 -13.11 2.41
CA LYS A 256 -1.37 -13.13 0.93
C LYS A 256 -2.17 -11.95 0.35
N PRO A 257 -1.77 -11.43 -0.82
CA PRO A 257 -2.53 -10.38 -1.52
C PRO A 257 -3.72 -10.98 -2.29
N LEU A 258 -4.89 -11.09 -1.65
CA LEU A 258 -6.09 -11.70 -2.26
C LEU A 258 -6.83 -10.74 -3.19
N PHE A 259 -6.95 -9.47 -2.79
CA PHE A 259 -7.76 -8.47 -3.49
C PHE A 259 -6.94 -7.23 -3.81
N SER A 260 -6.08 -7.37 -4.83
CA SER A 260 -5.12 -6.35 -5.23
C SER A 260 -4.10 -6.03 -4.11
N TRP A 261 -3.03 -5.34 -4.48
CA TRP A 261 -2.02 -4.80 -3.58
C TRP A 261 -1.41 -3.56 -4.23
N LYS A 262 -0.81 -2.68 -3.43
CA LYS A 262 -0.15 -1.49 -3.96
C LYS A 262 1.31 -1.82 -4.26
N GLY A 263 1.80 -1.41 -5.42
CA GLY A 263 3.22 -1.53 -5.79
C GLY A 263 4.14 -0.55 -5.06
N SER A 264 3.73 -0.02 -3.90
CA SER A 264 4.51 0.93 -3.10
C SER A 264 4.31 0.75 -1.60
N TYR A 265 5.37 1.10 -0.85
CA TYR A 265 5.60 0.76 0.54
C TYR A 265 5.42 -0.74 0.85
N VAL A 266 6.20 -1.54 0.12
CA VAL A 266 6.19 -3.00 0.21
C VAL A 266 7.54 -3.46 0.73
N VAL A 267 7.52 -4.45 1.63
CA VAL A 267 8.73 -5.10 2.16
C VAL A 267 8.71 -6.55 1.70
N THR A 268 9.77 -6.97 1.02
CA THR A 268 9.87 -8.34 0.48
C THR A 268 11.28 -8.89 0.61
N GLN A 269 11.41 -10.19 0.84
CA GLN A 269 12.70 -10.86 0.80
C GLN A 269 13.09 -11.17 -0.66
N VAL A 270 14.38 -11.02 -0.98
CA VAL A 270 14.91 -11.17 -2.35
C VAL A 270 14.55 -12.52 -2.96
N SER A 271 14.63 -13.62 -2.20
CA SER A 271 14.30 -14.97 -2.68
C SER A 271 12.90 -15.11 -3.28
N LEU A 272 11.94 -14.25 -2.90
CA LEU A 272 10.58 -14.26 -3.43
C LEU A 272 10.32 -13.11 -4.41
N HIS A 273 11.25 -12.18 -4.56
CA HIS A 273 11.07 -10.96 -5.34
C HIS A 273 10.72 -11.24 -6.82
N PHE A 274 11.25 -12.32 -7.40
CA PHE A 274 10.99 -12.72 -8.78
C PHE A 274 9.51 -13.05 -9.05
N PHE A 275 8.77 -13.57 -8.08
CA PHE A 275 7.37 -13.98 -8.27
C PHE A 275 6.39 -12.80 -8.31
N TYR A 276 6.77 -11.63 -7.78
CA TYR A 276 5.82 -10.55 -7.52
C TYR A 276 5.63 -9.56 -8.68
N PHE A 277 6.60 -9.44 -9.59
CA PHE A 277 6.50 -8.56 -10.76
C PHE A 277 5.96 -9.24 -12.03
N LEU A 278 5.70 -10.55 -11.96
CA LEU A 278 5.13 -11.37 -13.03
C LEU A 278 3.63 -11.67 -12.86
N MET A 279 3.01 -11.27 -11.73
CA MET A 279 1.55 -11.30 -11.52
C MET A 279 0.94 -9.94 -11.80
#